data_AF-A0A7I7Q337-F1
#
_entry.id   AF-A0A7I7Q337-F1
#
_cell.length_a   1.000
_cell.length_b   1.000
_cell.length_c   1.000
_cell.angle_alpha   90.00
_cell.angle_beta   90.00
_cell.angle_gamma   90.00
#
_symmetry.space_group_name_H-M   'P 1'
#
loop_
_entity.id
_entity.type
_entity.pdbx_description
1 polymer ?
#
loop_
_entity_poly.entity_id
_entity_poly.type
_entity_poly.pdbx_seq_one_letter_code
_entity_poly.pdbx_strand_id
1 'polypeptide(L)'
;MISVRRAVPADARDVSRVQVRSWQRAYRGLLAQEYLDGLETDAWVDRYTFGRIGIGQPSTQVAVDGPTVCGMVTTGCSATTTCRISVS
;
A
#
# COMPACT_ATOMS: atom_id res chain seq x y z
N MET A 1 -7.82 18.18 4.29
CA MET A 1 -8.05 17.59 5.63
C MET A 1 -7.86 16.10 5.49
N ILE A 2 -6.88 15.52 6.19
CA ILE A 2 -6.55 14.11 6.05
C ILE A 2 -7.55 13.27 6.86
N SER A 3 -8.14 12.27 6.21
CA SER A 3 -9.01 11.27 6.83
C SER A 3 -8.44 9.87 6.59
N VAL A 4 -8.54 8.99 7.60
CA VAL A 4 -8.12 7.60 7.50
C VAL A 4 -9.35 6.72 7.41
N ARG A 5 -9.41 5.88 6.37
CA ARG A 5 -10.51 4.93 6.17
C ARG A 5 -9.99 3.58 5.68
N ARG A 6 -10.85 2.57 5.70
CA ARG A 6 -10.54 1.29 5.06
C ARG A 6 -10.40 1.47 3.55
N ALA A 7 -9.41 0.76 3.00
CA ALA A 7 -9.22 0.68 1.55
C ALA A 7 -10.40 -0.07 0.91
N VAL A 8 -10.92 0.46 -0.18
CA VAL A 8 -11.89 -0.21 -1.04
C VAL A 8 -11.22 -0.61 -2.36
N PRO A 9 -11.77 -1.58 -3.13
CA PRO A 9 -11.18 -1.99 -4.40
C PRO A 9 -10.91 -0.82 -5.38
N ALA A 10 -11.73 0.24 -5.34
CA ALA A 10 -11.53 1.45 -6.14
C ALA A 10 -10.22 2.20 -5.83
N ASP A 11 -9.66 2.04 -4.62
CA ASP A 11 -8.41 2.70 -4.22
C ASP A 11 -7.16 1.96 -4.72
N ALA A 12 -7.28 0.74 -5.25
CA ALA A 12 -6.14 -0.11 -5.62
C ALA A 12 -5.15 0.58 -6.56
N ARG A 13 -5.66 1.39 -7.49
CA ARG A 13 -4.81 2.12 -8.42
C ARG A 13 -4.03 3.25 -7.75
N ASP A 14 -4.68 4.00 -6.87
CA ASP A 14 -4.03 5.10 -6.16
C ASP A 14 -3.03 4.58 -5.13
N VAL A 15 -3.37 3.50 -4.44
CA VAL A 15 -2.47 2.83 -3.50
C VAL A 15 -1.23 2.27 -4.21
N SER A 16 -1.41 1.60 -5.35
CA SER A 16 -0.29 1.08 -6.16
C SER A 16 0.65 2.21 -6.62
N ARG A 17 0.09 3.35 -7.05
CA ARG A 17 0.88 4.55 -7.38
C ARG A 17 1.67 5.08 -6.19
N VAL A 18 1.05 5.20 -5.02
CA VAL A 18 1.72 5.67 -3.80
C VAL A 18 2.87 4.73 -3.44
N GLN A 19 2.63 3.41 -3.46
CA GLN A 19 3.66 2.43 -3.15
C GLN A 19 4.88 2.53 -4.08
N VAL A 20 4.67 2.59 -5.40
CA VAL A 20 5.76 2.72 -6.38
C VAL A 20 6.54 4.01 -6.17
N ARG A 21 5.86 5.15 -5.98
CA ARG A 21 6.53 6.44 -5.76
C ARG A 21 7.34 6.46 -4.45
N SER A 22 6.79 5.89 -3.39
CA SER A 22 7.49 5.75 -2.11
C SER A 22 8.74 4.88 -2.26
N TRP A 23 8.66 3.77 -2.99
CA TRP A 23 9.80 2.90 -3.26
C TRP A 23 10.88 3.57 -4.10
N GLN A 24 10.51 4.23 -5.20
CA GLN A 24 11.44 4.98 -6.06
C GLN A 24 12.19 6.06 -5.27
N ARG A 25 11.52 6.71 -4.31
CA ARG A 25 12.13 7.74 -3.46
C ARG A 25 13.01 7.14 -2.36
N ALA A 26 12.50 6.14 -1.64
CA ALA A 26 13.15 5.59 -0.44
C ALA A 26 14.37 4.73 -0.77
N TYR A 27 14.35 4.01 -1.90
CA TYR A 27 15.42 3.10 -2.30
C TYR A 27 16.38 3.71 -3.33
N ARG A 28 16.23 4.99 -3.67
CA ARG A 28 17.17 5.68 -4.56
C ARG A 28 18.58 5.64 -3.97
N GLY A 29 19.53 5.12 -4.74
CA GLY A 29 20.93 4.95 -4.29
C GLY A 29 21.20 3.68 -3.48
N LEU A 30 20.16 2.90 -3.14
CA LEU A 30 20.27 1.56 -2.56
C LEU A 30 20.03 0.46 -3.59
N LEU A 31 19.10 0.70 -4.51
CA LEU A 31 18.78 -0.20 -5.63
C LEU A 31 19.19 0.43 -6.97
N ALA A 32 19.35 -0.43 -7.98
CA ALA A 32 19.62 -0.01 -9.36
C ALA A 32 18.50 0.92 -9.86
N GLN A 33 18.88 2.03 -10.49
CA GLN A 33 17.91 3.04 -10.92
C GLN A 33 17.00 2.49 -12.02
N GLU A 34 17.53 1.63 -12.90
CA GLU A 34 16.78 0.96 -13.95
C GLU A 34 15.67 0.06 -13.38
N TYR A 35 15.94 -0.57 -12.24
CA TYR A 35 14.93 -1.37 -11.54
C TYR A 35 13.83 -0.50 -10.94
N LEU A 36 14.20 0.62 -10.31
CA LEU A 36 13.24 1.56 -9.72
C LEU A 36 12.38 2.25 -10.80
N ASP A 37 12.98 2.60 -11.94
CA ASP A 37 12.31 3.23 -13.06
C ASP A 37 11.41 2.24 -13.82
N GLY A 38 11.74 0.94 -13.79
CA GLY A 38 10.92 -0.14 -14.35
C GLY A 38 9.73 -0.56 -13.48
N LEU A 39 9.52 0.05 -12.31
CA LEU A 39 8.35 -0.24 -11.48
C LEU A 39 7.08 0.37 -12.09
N GLU A 40 6.22 -0.51 -12.60
CA GLU A 40 4.93 -0.13 -13.16
C GLU A 40 3.95 0.30 -12.06
N THR A 41 3.33 1.48 -12.21
CA THR A 41 2.40 2.04 -11.21
C THR A 41 1.14 1.23 -11.02
N ASP A 42 0.79 0.34 -11.95
CA ASP A 42 -0.38 -0.54 -11.86
C ASP A 42 0.02 -1.99 -11.51
N ALA A 43 1.30 -2.29 -11.27
CA ALA A 43 1.81 -3.65 -11.02
C ALA A 43 1.20 -4.35 -9.79
N TRP A 44 0.68 -3.58 -8.85
CA TRP A 44 0.18 -4.09 -7.57
C TRP A 44 -1.34 -4.10 -7.48
N VAL A 45 -2.04 -3.57 -8.49
CA VAL A 45 -3.51 -3.44 -8.48
C VAL A 45 -4.19 -4.79 -8.28
N ASP A 46 -3.74 -5.82 -9.01
CA ASP A 46 -4.31 -7.18 -8.92
C ASP A 46 -3.89 -7.92 -7.64
N ARG A 47 -2.81 -7.47 -6.98
CA ARG A 47 -2.31 -8.06 -5.75
C ARG A 47 -3.11 -7.61 -4.53
N TYR A 48 -3.78 -6.47 -4.62
CA TYR A 48 -4.60 -5.92 -3.55
C TYR A 48 -6.00 -6.55 -3.54
N THR A 49 -6.18 -7.58 -2.71
CA THR A 49 -7.52 -8.12 -2.40
C THR A 49 -8.20 -7.28 -1.31
N PHE A 50 -8.45 -5.99 -1.58
CA PHE A 50 -9.17 -5.13 -0.64
C PHE A 50 -10.60 -5.64 -0.42
N GLY A 51 -11.09 -5.56 0.82
CA GLY A 51 -12.43 -6.01 1.18
C GLY A 51 -12.56 -7.47 1.61
N ARG A 52 -11.46 -8.24 1.69
CA ARG A 52 -11.49 -9.58 2.30
C ARG A 52 -11.55 -9.46 3.83
N ILE A 53 -12.72 -9.74 4.41
CA ILE A 53 -12.95 -9.65 5.85
C ILE A 53 -12.89 -11.07 6.43
N GLY A 54 -12.00 -11.30 7.40
CA GLY A 54 -11.86 -12.57 8.11
C GLY A 54 -10.80 -12.50 9.20
N ILE A 55 -10.92 -13.34 10.24
CA ILE A 55 -9.90 -13.50 11.28
C ILE A 55 -8.62 -13.98 10.60
N GLY A 56 -7.53 -13.23 10.74
CA GLY A 56 -6.25 -13.52 10.08
C GLY A 56 -6.07 -12.94 8.67
N GLN A 57 -7.05 -12.21 8.13
CA GLN A 57 -6.89 -11.52 6.84
C GLN A 57 -6.18 -10.16 7.02
N PRO A 58 -5.31 -9.75 6.08
CA PRO A 58 -4.65 -8.46 6.13
C PRO A 58 -5.68 -7.33 5.99
N SER A 59 -5.69 -6.40 6.95
CA SER A 59 -6.52 -5.20 6.91
C SER A 59 -5.70 -4.03 6.37
N THR A 60 -6.17 -3.38 5.30
CA THR A 60 -5.52 -2.20 4.73
C THR A 60 -6.31 -0.94 5.02
N GLN A 61 -5.63 0.07 5.55
CA GLN A 61 -6.15 1.42 5.75
C GLN A 61 -5.43 2.39 4.81
N VAL A 62 -6.16 3.39 4.33
CA VAL A 62 -5.66 4.44 3.46
C VAL A 62 -5.86 5.80 4.13
N ALA A 63 -4.83 6.64 4.04
CA ALA A 63 -4.92 8.05 4.37
C ALA A 63 -5.29 8.82 3.10
N VAL A 64 -6.37 9.60 3.16
CA VAL A 64 -6.93 10.33 2.02
C VAL A 64 -6.96 11.82 2.36
N ASP A 65 -6.44 12.65 1.47
CA ASP A 65 -6.63 14.10 1.50
C ASP A 65 -7.54 14.51 0.34
N GLY A 66 -8.80 14.81 0.65
CA GLY A 66 -9.82 15.05 -0.38
C GLY A 66 -10.08 13.80 -1.25
N PRO A 67 -9.91 13.87 -2.59
CA PRO A 67 -10.06 12.71 -3.47
C PRO A 67 -8.79 11.86 -3.61
N THR A 68 -7.67 12.27 -3.00
CA THR A 68 -6.35 11.68 -3.27
C THR A 68 -5.88 10.81 -2.12
N VAL A 69 -5.46 9.58 -2.42
CA VAL A 69 -4.77 8.71 -1.45
C VAL A 69 -3.33 9.19 -1.28
N CYS A 70 -2.93 9.46 -0.05
CA CYS A 70 -1.61 9.98 0.30
C CYS A 70 -0.70 8.93 0.97
N GLY A 71 -1.26 7.82 1.44
CA GLY A 71 -0.51 6.79 2.15
C GLY A 71 -1.37 5.57 2.44
N MET A 72 -0.72 4.43 2.67
CA MET A 72 -1.41 3.23 3.10
C MET A 72 -0.66 2.49 4.22
N VAL A 73 -1.42 1.74 4.99
CA VAL A 73 -0.88 0.78 5.95
C VAL A 73 -1.64 -0.52 5.86
N THR A 74 -0.90 -1.61 5.67
CA THR A 74 -1.45 -2.97 5.73
C THR A 74 -0.99 -3.62 7.02
N THR A 75 -1.95 -4.06 7.82
CA THR A 75 -1.72 -4.81 9.06
C THR A 75 -2.19 -6.25 8.87
N GLY A 76 -1.32 -7.21 9.18
CA GLY A 76 -1.64 -8.63 9.13
C GLY A 76 -1.37 -9.30 10.48
N CYS A 77 -2.23 -10.25 10.85
CA CYS A 77 -1.97 -11.10 12.00
C CYS A 77 -0.82 -12.07 11.67
N SER A 78 0.27 -12.01 12.44
CA SER A 78 1.23 -13.11 12.48
C SER A 78 0.64 -14.26 13.29
N ALA A 79 0.99 -15.51 12.95
CA ALA A 79 0.59 -16.70 13.70
C ALA A 79 1.07 -16.70 15.17
N THR A 80 1.99 -15.80 15.51
CA THR A 80 2.53 -15.63 16.87
C THR A 80 2.30 -14.19 17.30
N THR A 81 1.15 -13.89 17.93
CA THR A 81 0.77 -12.66 18.68
C THR A 81 1.56 -11.37 18.37
N THR A 82 1.82 -11.08 17.10
CA THR A 82 2.65 -9.95 16.65
C THR A 82 2.03 -9.44 15.38
N CYS A 83 1.56 -8.20 15.41
CA CYS A 83 1.00 -7.57 14.23
C CYS A 83 2.15 -7.11 13.34
N ARG A 84 2.21 -7.56 12.07
CA ARG A 84 3.18 -6.99 11.10
C ARG A 84 2.55 -5.78 10.45
N ILE A 85 3.27 -4.67 10.48
CA ILE A 85 2.88 -3.40 9.85
C ILE A 85 3.78 -3.22 8.63
N SER A 86 3.19 -3.07 7.46
CA SER A 86 3.88 -2.57 6.26
C SER A 86 3.30 -1.20 5.92
N VAL A 87 4.17 -0.19 5.96
CA VAL A 87 3.85 1.21 5.63
C VAL A 87 4.56 1.56 4.34
N SER A 88 3.86 2.19 3.40
CA SER A 88 4.43 2.72 2.16
C SER A 88 3.79 4.07 1.85
#